data_AF-A0AAW2K891-F1
#
_entry.id   AF-A0AAW2K891-F1
#
_cell.length_a   1.000
_cell.length_b   1.000
_cell.length_c   1.000
_cell.angle_alpha   90.00
_cell.angle_beta   90.00
_cell.angle_gamma   90.00
#
_symmetry.space_group_name_H-M   'P 1'
#
loop_
_entity.id
_entity.type
_entity.pdbx_description
1 polymer ?
#
loop_
_entity_poly.entity_id
_entity_poly.type
_entity_poly.pdbx_seq_one_letter_code
_entity_poly.pdbx_strand_id
1 'polypeptide(L)'
;MVQPVEELLTIELIPGDPGKVTKIGSKMIEDVQNQVVKYVRMNKDIFAWTPQDLEGIDLGVITHHLNLDPSIRPVKQKKQHFGPEKDKIIQGEVNKLLTARHIKEIQFPKWLPNVVLVPKQGGKWRMCIDFRDLNKAYPKNFYSLPKIDQLVDSTSGCELLSTMEQGYH
;
A
#
# COMPACT_ATOMS: atom_id res chain seq x y z
N MET A 1 -15.09 29.49 -1.18
CA MET A 1 -14.83 29.35 -2.64
C MET A 1 -13.81 28.24 -2.80
N VAL A 2 -14.14 27.15 -3.47
CA VAL A 2 -13.17 26.07 -3.74
C VAL A 2 -12.18 26.62 -4.77
N GLN A 3 -10.93 26.82 -4.37
CA GLN A 3 -9.89 27.20 -5.32
C GLN A 3 -9.69 26.05 -6.31
N PRO A 4 -9.42 26.32 -7.60
CA PRO A 4 -9.10 25.28 -8.55
C PRO A 4 -7.88 24.50 -8.05
N VAL A 5 -7.96 23.17 -8.17
CA VAL A 5 -6.82 22.27 -7.91
C VAL A 5 -5.64 22.81 -8.68
N GLU A 6 -4.57 23.15 -7.96
CA GLU A 6 -3.34 23.65 -8.55
C GLU A 6 -2.85 22.65 -9.61
N GLU A 7 -2.46 23.17 -10.79
CA GLU A 7 -1.82 22.32 -11.78
C GLU A 7 -0.49 21.81 -11.22
N LEU A 8 -0.20 20.52 -11.41
CA LEU A 8 1.03 19.91 -10.93
C LEU A 8 1.99 19.69 -12.10
N LEU A 9 3.26 20.04 -11.90
CA LEU A 9 4.35 19.77 -12.83
C LEU A 9 4.91 18.38 -12.57
N THR A 10 5.02 17.58 -13.63
CA THR A 10 5.68 16.28 -13.57
C THR A 10 7.19 16.46 -13.74
N ILE A 11 7.98 15.91 -12.83
CA ILE A 11 9.44 15.92 -12.88
C ILE A 11 10.01 14.51 -12.91
N GLU A 12 11.09 14.31 -13.65
CA GLU A 12 11.89 13.08 -13.60
C GLU A 12 12.77 13.07 -12.34
N LEU A 13 12.64 11.99 -11.56
CA LEU A 13 13.49 11.72 -10.39
C LEU A 13 14.81 11.08 -10.77
N ILE A 14 14.81 10.27 -11.84
CA ILE A 14 16.01 9.67 -12.41
C ILE A 14 16.17 10.21 -13.83
N PRO A 15 17.22 11.00 -14.11
CA PRO A 15 17.44 11.54 -15.45
C PRO A 15 17.48 10.44 -16.50
N GLY A 16 16.60 10.53 -17.51
CA GLY A 16 16.53 9.56 -18.62
C GLY A 16 15.64 8.35 -18.36
N ASP A 17 14.92 8.29 -17.25
CA ASP A 17 13.90 7.26 -16.99
C ASP A 17 12.49 7.90 -16.92
N PRO A 18 11.72 7.89 -18.02
CA PRO A 18 10.40 8.53 -18.08
C PRO A 18 9.36 7.79 -17.21
N GLY A 19 9.67 6.58 -16.72
CA GLY A 19 8.80 5.85 -15.80
C GLY A 19 8.94 6.29 -14.35
N LYS A 20 9.99 7.05 -14.00
CA LYS A 20 10.33 7.42 -12.63
C LYS A 20 10.13 8.90 -12.36
N VAL A 21 8.85 9.27 -12.27
CA VAL A 21 8.41 10.66 -12.12
C VAL A 21 7.66 10.91 -10.81
N THR A 22 7.68 12.17 -10.37
CA THR A 22 6.79 12.67 -9.31
C THR A 22 6.17 14.00 -9.73
N LYS A 23 5.26 14.51 -8.91
CA LYS A 23 4.52 15.76 -9.16
C LYS A 23 4.88 16.82 -8.11
N ILE A 24 5.08 18.04 -8.55
CA ILE A 24 5.30 19.23 -7.71
C ILE A 24 4.33 20.34 -8.09
N GLY A 25 4.04 21.26 -7.17
CA GLY A 25 3.16 22.40 -7.45
C GLY A 25 3.75 23.34 -8.52
N SER A 26 2.90 23.82 -9.44
CA SER A 26 3.27 24.75 -10.50
C SER A 26 3.40 26.20 -10.05
N LYS A 27 2.83 26.56 -8.89
CA LYS A 27 2.77 27.94 -8.39
C LYS A 27 3.83 28.24 -7.34
N MET A 28 4.76 27.32 -7.10
CA MET A 28 5.87 27.53 -6.18
C MET A 28 6.85 28.59 -6.71
N ILE A 29 7.50 29.31 -5.80
CA ILE A 29 8.61 30.20 -6.16
C ILE A 29 9.74 29.36 -6.76
N GLU A 30 10.35 29.82 -7.85
CA GLU A 30 11.34 29.07 -8.62
C GLU A 30 12.51 28.55 -7.76
N ASP A 31 12.99 29.34 -6.80
CA ASP A 31 14.05 28.91 -5.88
C ASP A 31 13.61 27.73 -4.99
N VAL A 32 12.42 27.83 -4.39
CA VAL A 32 11.83 26.76 -3.57
C VAL A 32 11.59 25.52 -4.43
N GLN A 33 11.07 25.69 -5.64
CA GLN A 33 10.85 24.62 -6.60
C GLN A 33 12.16 23.87 -6.90
N ASN A 34 13.25 24.61 -7.18
CA ASN A 34 14.56 24.02 -7.44
C ASN A 34 15.12 23.28 -6.21
N GLN A 35 14.93 23.83 -5.01
CA GLN A 35 15.32 23.17 -3.77
C GLN A 35 14.55 21.86 -3.55
N VAL A 36 13.23 21.86 -3.75
CA VAL A 36 12.38 20.67 -3.64
C VAL A 36 12.79 19.62 -4.68
N VAL A 37 12.96 20.01 -5.95
CA VAL A 37 13.39 19.09 -7.01
C VAL A 37 14.73 18.44 -6.65
N LYS A 38 15.70 19.24 -6.19
CA LYS A 38 17.01 18.73 -5.76
C LYS A 38 16.87 17.76 -4.59
N TYR A 39 16.06 18.10 -3.59
CA TYR A 39 15.84 17.28 -2.41
C TYR A 39 15.19 15.93 -2.75
N VAL A 40 14.13 15.94 -3.56
CA VAL A 40 13.42 14.70 -3.93
C VAL A 40 14.30 13.82 -4.81
N ARG A 41 15.10 14.39 -5.72
CA ARG A 41 16.09 13.63 -6.52
C ARG A 41 17.21 13.04 -5.67
N MET A 42 17.62 13.74 -4.62
CA MET A 42 18.66 13.26 -3.70
C MET A 42 18.19 12.06 -2.87
N ASN A 43 16.88 11.96 -2.61
CA ASN A 43 16.24 10.86 -1.90
C ASN A 43 15.44 9.95 -2.85
N LYS A 44 15.89 9.77 -4.10
CA LYS A 44 15.18 8.97 -5.12
C LYS A 44 15.00 7.49 -4.76
N ASP A 45 15.81 7.00 -3.83
CA ASP A 45 15.85 5.64 -3.30
C ASP A 45 14.68 5.33 -2.35
N ILE A 46 14.03 6.35 -1.78
CA ILE A 46 12.85 6.14 -0.92
C ILE A 46 11.59 5.77 -1.72
N PHE A 47 11.61 5.95 -3.04
CA PHE A 47 10.46 5.70 -3.91
C PHE A 47 10.46 4.24 -4.38
N ALA A 48 9.32 3.59 -4.21
CA ALA A 48 9.09 2.26 -4.76
C ALA A 48 8.52 2.35 -6.18
N TRP A 49 9.23 1.75 -7.14
CA TRP A 49 8.83 1.70 -8.55
C TRP A 49 8.27 0.33 -8.93
N THR A 50 8.75 -0.70 -8.23
CA THR A 50 8.38 -2.10 -8.38
C THR A 50 7.96 -2.68 -7.03
N PRO A 51 7.18 -3.77 -7.00
CA PRO A 51 6.85 -4.46 -5.76
C PRO A 51 8.08 -4.91 -4.95
N GLN A 52 9.23 -5.12 -5.61
CA GLN A 52 10.48 -5.51 -4.99
C GLN A 52 11.13 -4.36 -4.21
N ASP A 53 10.91 -3.11 -4.63
CA ASP A 53 11.46 -1.93 -3.95
C ASP A 53 10.76 -1.68 -2.59
N LEU A 54 9.61 -2.31 -2.37
CA LEU A 54 8.92 -2.35 -1.08
C LEU A 54 9.54 -3.43 -0.20
N GLU A 55 10.83 -3.27 0.10
CA GLU A 55 11.50 -4.07 1.11
C GLU A 55 10.93 -3.66 2.47
N GLY A 56 10.17 -4.57 3.09
CA GLY A 56 9.67 -4.35 4.44
C GLY A 56 10.80 -4.15 5.44
N ILE A 57 10.45 -3.80 6.67
CA ILE A 57 11.44 -3.72 7.75
C ILE A 57 11.98 -5.13 8.03
N ASP A 58 13.29 -5.23 8.25
CA ASP A 58 13.93 -6.49 8.64
C ASP A 58 13.19 -7.13 9.84
N LEU A 59 12.84 -8.41 9.71
CA LEU A 59 12.05 -9.13 10.70
C LEU A 59 12.75 -9.24 12.07
N GLY A 60 14.09 -9.17 12.10
CA GLY A 60 14.90 -9.12 13.31
C GLY A 60 14.83 -7.75 14.01
N VAL A 61 14.48 -6.68 13.30
CA VAL A 61 14.28 -5.33 13.87
C VAL A 61 12.92 -5.24 14.53
N ILE A 62 11.85 -5.60 13.81
CA ILE A 62 10.50 -5.59 14.35
C ILE A 62 9.64 -6.65 13.66
N THR A 63 8.93 -7.42 14.47
CA THR A 63 7.92 -8.36 13.98
C THR A 63 6.61 -8.10 14.71
N HIS A 64 5.53 -7.94 13.95
CA HIS A 64 4.19 -7.83 14.52
C HIS A 64 3.61 -9.21 14.79
N HIS A 65 3.19 -9.44 16.04
CA HIS A 65 2.47 -10.64 16.43
C HIS A 65 0.99 -10.33 16.57
N LEU A 66 0.16 -11.05 15.80
CA LEU A 66 -1.29 -10.98 15.93
C LEU A 66 -1.71 -11.60 17.27
N ASN A 67 -2.23 -10.78 18.17
CA ASN A 67 -2.78 -11.21 19.45
C ASN A 67 -4.20 -11.76 19.23
N LEU A 68 -4.31 -13.02 18.80
CA LEU A 68 -5.61 -13.67 18.60
C LEU A 68 -6.19 -14.15 19.94
N ASP A 69 -7.50 -14.02 20.11
CA ASP A 69 -8.23 -14.57 21.26
C ASP A 69 -8.12 -16.11 21.26
N PRO A 70 -7.51 -16.72 22.29
CA PRO A 70 -7.30 -18.16 22.34
C PRO A 70 -8.59 -18.97 22.51
N SER A 71 -9.69 -18.33 22.92
CA SER A 71 -11.00 -18.99 23.03
C SER A 71 -11.65 -19.24 21.68
N ILE A 72 -11.24 -18.52 20.63
CA ILE A 72 -11.80 -18.63 19.29
C ILE A 72 -11.06 -19.72 18.51
N ARG A 73 -11.83 -20.71 18.03
CA ARG A 73 -11.28 -21.85 17.28
C ARG A 73 -10.78 -21.40 15.90
N PRO A 74 -9.56 -21.80 15.49
CA PRO A 74 -9.06 -21.53 14.16
C PRO A 74 -9.94 -22.11 13.07
N VAL A 75 -10.16 -21.34 12.00
CA VAL A 75 -10.98 -21.74 10.85
C VAL A 75 -10.08 -21.99 9.64
N LYS A 76 -10.29 -23.15 9.00
CA LYS A 76 -9.77 -23.45 7.67
C LYS A 76 -10.92 -23.40 6.67
N GLN A 77 -10.97 -22.34 5.88
CA GLN A 77 -12.03 -22.18 4.91
C GLN A 77 -11.87 -23.21 3.78
N LYS A 78 -13.00 -23.72 3.28
CA LYS A 78 -13.01 -24.66 2.16
C LYS A 78 -12.51 -23.95 0.91
N LYS A 79 -11.51 -24.53 0.24
CA LYS A 79 -10.96 -24.01 -1.03
C LYS A 79 -12.08 -23.75 -2.04
N GLN A 80 -12.08 -22.56 -2.62
CA GLN A 80 -13.00 -22.18 -3.68
C GLN A 80 -12.45 -22.57 -5.06
N HIS A 81 -13.36 -22.80 -6.01
CA HIS A 81 -13.04 -23.06 -7.40
C HIS A 81 -13.49 -21.85 -8.25
N PHE A 82 -12.56 -21.21 -8.95
CA PHE A 82 -12.84 -19.98 -9.70
C PHE A 82 -12.94 -20.18 -11.22
N GLY A 83 -12.59 -21.38 -11.70
CA GLY A 83 -12.47 -21.68 -13.12
C GLY A 83 -11.14 -21.17 -13.71
N PRO A 84 -10.79 -21.64 -14.91
CA PRO A 84 -9.42 -21.52 -15.45
C PRO A 84 -8.97 -20.09 -15.70
N GLU A 85 -9.86 -19.19 -16.11
CA GLU A 85 -9.52 -17.78 -16.37
C GLU A 85 -9.11 -17.06 -15.08
N LYS A 86 -9.94 -17.20 -14.04
CA LYS A 86 -9.71 -16.59 -12.74
C LYS A 86 -8.53 -17.23 -12.00
N ASP A 87 -8.36 -18.55 -12.14
CA ASP A 87 -7.19 -19.24 -11.57
C ASP A 87 -5.88 -18.72 -12.17
N LYS A 88 -5.83 -18.39 -13.47
CA LYS A 88 -4.64 -17.75 -14.09
C LYS A 88 -4.34 -16.39 -13.47
N ILE A 89 -5.37 -15.59 -13.18
CA ILE A 89 -5.20 -14.28 -12.52
C ILE A 89 -4.63 -14.47 -11.11
N ILE A 90 -5.18 -15.40 -10.34
CA ILE A 90 -4.71 -15.71 -8.98
C ILE A 90 -3.24 -16.17 -9.03
N GLN A 91 -2.90 -17.11 -9.91
CA GLN A 91 -1.54 -17.62 -10.06
C GLN A 91 -0.56 -16.52 -10.46
N GLY A 92 -0.95 -15.64 -11.39
CA GLY A 92 -0.13 -14.49 -11.78
C GLY A 92 0.19 -13.58 -10.60
N GLU A 93 -0.79 -13.30 -9.73
CA GLU A 93 -0.58 -12.42 -8.59
C GLU A 93 0.18 -13.09 -7.44
N VAL A 94 -0.08 -14.37 -7.18
CA VAL A 94 0.70 -15.17 -6.23
C VAL A 94 2.17 -15.23 -6.64
N ASN A 95 2.47 -15.46 -7.93
CA ASN A 95 3.84 -15.50 -8.41
C ASN A 95 4.57 -14.16 -8.26
N LYS A 96 3.87 -13.03 -8.47
CA LYS A 96 4.46 -11.70 -8.22
C LYS A 96 4.80 -11.49 -6.75
N LEU A 97 3.89 -11.83 -5.84
CA LEU A 97 4.10 -11.71 -4.39
C LEU A 97 5.23 -12.64 -3.90
N LEU A 98 5.34 -13.85 -4.46
CA LEU A 98 6.45 -14.77 -4.19
C LEU A 98 7.78 -14.20 -4.70
N THR A 99 7.80 -13.65 -5.91
CA THR A 99 9.00 -13.04 -6.51
C THR A 99 9.46 -11.82 -5.71
N ALA A 100 8.52 -11.03 -5.19
CA ALA A 100 8.79 -9.90 -4.29
C ALA A 100 9.10 -10.32 -2.84
N ARG A 101 9.05 -11.62 -2.52
CA ARG A 101 9.25 -12.18 -1.17
C ARG A 101 8.27 -11.65 -0.11
N HIS A 102 7.12 -11.12 -0.52
CA HIS A 102 6.05 -10.66 0.38
C HIS A 102 5.28 -11.82 1.00
N ILE A 103 5.21 -12.96 0.31
CA ILE A 103 4.60 -14.19 0.81
C ILE A 103 5.56 -15.36 0.74
N LYS A 104 5.31 -16.39 1.55
CA LYS A 104 6.05 -17.65 1.55
C LYS A 104 5.10 -18.82 1.78
N GLU A 105 5.52 -20.00 1.34
CA GLU A 105 4.80 -21.23 1.63
C GLU A 105 4.88 -21.56 3.13
N ILE A 106 3.77 -22.05 3.70
CA ILE A 106 3.69 -22.49 5.09
C ILE A 106 3.09 -23.89 5.16
N GLN A 107 3.68 -24.72 6.02
CA GLN A 107 3.19 -26.08 6.27
C GLN A 107 2.23 -26.07 7.48
N PHE A 108 1.14 -26.82 7.37
CA PHE A 108 0.14 -27.02 8.44
C PHE A 108 -0.41 -25.73 9.09
N PRO A 109 -0.98 -24.78 8.31
CA PRO A 109 -1.54 -23.56 8.88
C PRO A 109 -2.71 -23.85 9.84
N LYS A 110 -2.78 -23.10 10.95
CA LYS A 110 -3.95 -23.13 11.87
C LYS A 110 -5.15 -22.41 11.26
N TRP A 111 -4.92 -21.26 10.66
CA TRP A 111 -5.90 -20.44 9.96
C TRP A 111 -5.68 -20.53 8.45
N LEU A 112 -6.73 -20.77 7.68
CA LEU A 112 -6.63 -20.80 6.22
C LEU A 112 -7.77 -19.98 5.60
N PRO A 113 -7.55 -18.68 5.31
CA PRO A 113 -8.52 -17.86 4.61
C PRO A 113 -8.52 -18.16 3.10
N ASN A 114 -9.65 -17.96 2.45
CA ASN A 114 -9.79 -18.10 1.00
C ASN A 114 -9.34 -16.84 0.26
N VAL A 115 -8.92 -17.04 -0.97
CA VAL A 115 -8.80 -15.98 -1.96
C VAL A 115 -10.20 -15.53 -2.39
N VAL A 116 -10.37 -14.24 -2.66
CA VAL A 116 -11.58 -13.66 -3.25
C VAL A 116 -11.15 -12.75 -4.39
N LEU A 117 -11.85 -12.84 -5.52
CA LEU A 117 -11.62 -11.95 -6.66
C LEU A 117 -12.68 -10.85 -6.68
N VAL A 118 -12.21 -9.61 -6.68
CA VAL A 118 -13.06 -8.42 -6.71
C VAL A 118 -12.85 -7.67 -8.03
N PRO A 119 -13.91 -7.32 -8.76
CA PRO A 119 -13.78 -6.55 -10.00
C PRO A 119 -13.32 -5.12 -9.67
N LYS A 120 -12.36 -4.62 -10.44
CA LYS A 120 -11.90 -3.23 -10.41
C LYS A 120 -12.52 -2.47 -11.57
N GLN A 121 -12.68 -1.15 -11.42
CA GLN A 121 -12.97 -0.26 -12.55
C GLN A 121 -11.93 -0.49 -13.66
N GLY A 122 -12.40 -0.60 -14.90
CA GLY A 122 -11.56 -0.96 -16.06
C GLY A 122 -11.48 -2.46 -16.37
N GLY A 123 -12.36 -3.30 -15.80
CA GLY A 123 -12.51 -4.71 -16.17
C GLY A 123 -11.41 -5.65 -15.64
N LYS A 124 -10.45 -5.13 -14.87
CA LYS A 124 -9.41 -5.93 -14.21
C LYS A 124 -9.94 -6.55 -12.93
N TRP A 125 -9.39 -7.69 -12.53
CA TRP A 125 -9.68 -8.32 -11.24
C TRP A 125 -8.57 -8.03 -10.22
N ARG A 126 -8.94 -7.86 -8.95
CA ARG A 126 -8.02 -7.78 -7.81
C ARG A 126 -8.16 -9.03 -6.95
N MET A 127 -7.02 -9.63 -6.60
CA MET A 127 -6.93 -10.70 -5.61
C MET A 127 -6.99 -10.11 -4.20
N CYS A 128 -7.94 -10.59 -3.39
CA CYS A 128 -8.11 -10.25 -1.99
C CYS A 128 -8.09 -11.55 -1.16
N ILE A 129 -7.85 -11.43 0.14
CA ILE A 129 -7.92 -12.56 1.08
C ILE A 129 -9.09 -12.32 2.04
N ASP A 130 -9.95 -13.32 2.21
CA ASP A 130 -11.09 -13.26 3.12
C ASP A 130 -10.67 -13.53 4.57
N PHE A 131 -10.25 -12.48 5.26
CA PHE A 131 -9.89 -12.54 6.67
C PHE A 131 -11.08 -12.48 7.63
N ARG A 132 -12.35 -12.62 7.18
CA ARG A 132 -13.51 -12.43 8.06
C ARG A 132 -13.48 -13.31 9.32
N ASP A 133 -13.08 -14.56 9.21
CA ASP A 133 -13.00 -15.46 10.37
C ASP A 133 -11.81 -15.16 11.27
N LEU A 134 -10.67 -14.77 10.69
CA LEU A 134 -9.50 -14.33 11.45
C LEU A 134 -9.78 -13.02 12.21
N ASN A 135 -10.47 -12.08 11.57
CA ASN A 135 -10.82 -10.79 12.15
C ASN A 135 -11.79 -10.90 13.34
N LYS A 136 -12.60 -11.97 13.41
CA LYS A 136 -13.42 -12.27 14.60
C LYS A 136 -12.56 -12.68 15.79
N ALA A 137 -11.43 -13.34 15.55
CA ALA A 137 -10.47 -13.75 16.57
C ALA A 137 -9.55 -12.61 17.03
N TYR A 138 -9.48 -11.52 16.26
CA TYR A 138 -8.66 -10.37 16.62
C TYR A 138 -9.41 -9.42 17.56
N PRO A 139 -8.88 -9.12 18.76
CA PRO A 139 -9.47 -8.13 19.67
C PRO A 139 -9.60 -6.78 18.97
N LYS A 140 -10.74 -6.11 19.14
CA LYS A 140 -10.94 -4.80 18.55
C LYS A 140 -9.92 -3.81 19.12
N ASN A 141 -9.22 -3.13 18.21
CA ASN A 141 -8.38 -2.02 18.59
C ASN A 141 -9.25 -0.82 18.99
N PHE A 142 -9.01 -0.24 20.17
CA PHE A 142 -9.73 0.94 20.68
C PHE A 142 -9.06 2.26 20.28
N TYR A 143 -7.90 2.22 19.62
CA TYR A 143 -7.26 3.41 19.10
C TYR A 143 -8.01 3.92 17.87
N SER A 144 -8.63 5.09 18.02
CA SER A 144 -9.29 5.77 16.91
C SER A 144 -8.25 6.40 15.99
N LEU A 145 -8.44 6.22 14.68
CA LEU A 145 -7.69 7.01 13.72
C LEU A 145 -8.04 8.49 13.90
N PRO A 146 -7.07 9.41 13.75
CA PRO A 146 -7.34 10.84 13.82
C PRO A 146 -8.40 11.22 12.78
N LYS A 147 -9.28 12.16 13.13
CA LYS A 147 -10.30 12.66 12.20
C LYS A 147 -9.64 13.48 11.11
N ILE A 148 -10.15 13.37 9.88
CA ILE A 148 -9.63 14.14 8.74
C ILE A 148 -9.67 15.64 9.04
N ASP A 149 -10.76 16.13 9.64
CA ASP A 149 -10.90 17.54 10.01
C ASP A 149 -9.78 18.00 10.94
N GLN A 150 -9.38 17.18 11.91
CA GLN A 150 -8.26 17.49 12.81
C GLN A 150 -6.92 17.54 12.08
N LEU A 151 -6.71 16.65 11.09
CA LEU A 151 -5.51 16.67 10.26
C LEU A 151 -5.49 17.93 9.38
N VAL A 152 -6.62 18.30 8.77
CA VAL A 152 -6.74 19.52 7.96
C VAL A 152 -6.50 20.76 8.83
N ASP A 153 -7.13 20.86 9.99
CA ASP A 153 -6.94 21.97 10.92
C ASP A 153 -5.48 22.08 11.39
N SER A 154 -4.81 20.96 11.62
CA SER A 154 -3.39 20.94 12.01
C SER A 154 -2.45 21.47 10.92
N THR A 155 -2.90 21.46 9.66
CA THR A 155 -2.16 22.03 8.53
C THR A 155 -2.51 23.49 8.24
N SER A 156 -3.39 24.10 9.03
CA SER A 156 -3.77 25.51 8.88
C SER A 156 -2.56 26.42 9.10
N GLY A 157 -2.32 27.32 8.14
CA GLY A 157 -1.16 28.22 8.14
C GLY A 157 0.12 27.62 7.55
N CYS A 158 0.12 26.35 7.13
CA CYS A 158 1.22 25.80 6.35
C CYS A 158 1.19 26.36 4.92
N GLU A 159 2.29 26.97 4.49
CA GLU A 159 2.44 27.52 3.14
C GLU A 159 2.77 26.43 2.10
N LEU A 160 3.29 25.28 2.56
CA LEU A 160 3.68 24.16 1.73
C LEU A 160 3.17 22.84 2.33
N LEU A 161 2.59 22.00 1.49
CA LEU A 161 2.13 20.65 1.83
C LEU A 161 2.80 19.64 0.93
N SER A 162 3.26 18.54 1.52
CA SER A 162 3.73 17.35 0.81
C SER A 162 2.86 16.17 1.23
N THR A 163 2.48 15.35 0.25
CA THR A 163 1.75 14.11 0.48
C THR A 163 2.59 12.93 0.03
N MET A 164 2.71 11.94 0.90
CA MET A 164 3.34 10.67 0.61
C MET A 164 2.34 9.57 0.91
N GLU A 165 2.14 8.66 -0.03
CA GLU A 165 1.27 7.52 0.15
C GLU A 165 2.10 6.25 0.10
N GLN A 166 1.99 5.42 1.13
CA GLN A 166 2.58 4.09 1.18
C GLN A 166 1.46 3.05 1.16
N GLY A 167 1.59 2.03 0.30
CA GLY A 167 0.76 0.84 0.35
C GLY A 167 1.24 -0.13 1.42
N TYR A 168 0.33 -0.76 2.16
CA TYR A 168 0.67 -1.90 3.01
C TYR A 168 0.99 -3.12 2.13
N HIS A 169 2.16 -3.72 2.33
CA HIS A 169 2.62 -4.94 1.66
C HIS A 169 3.14 -5.95 2.69
#